data_AF-A0A6F8TJ71-F1
#
_entry.id   AF-A0A6F8TJ71-F1
#
_cell.length_a   1.000
_cell.length_b   1.000
_cell.length_c   1.000
_cell.angle_alpha   90.00
_cell.angle_beta   90.00
_cell.angle_gamma   90.00
#
_symmetry.space_group_name_H-M   'P 1'
#
loop_
_entity.id
_entity.type
_entity.pdbx_description
1 polymer ?
#
loop_
_entity_poly.entity_id
_entity_poly.type
_entity_poly.pdbx_seq_one_letter_code
_entity_poly.pdbx_strand_id
1 'polypeptide(L)'
;MSGSVGASPGSILYVKIKDNDACVFTKGGYDKAYGNQTLIYMGKVDGINAFHSSYSKIYLNLKMPITEENCIRINSLEFKENFPYSITLEVDREYNQRICVKQNSEGKTVLLEAKADLEKGTYCGTNQYNYSSNSLLAKLKIFIIGWLAY
;
A
#
# COMPACT_ATOMS: atom_id res chain seq x y z
N MET A 1 26.97 -8.64 -10.70
CA MET A 1 25.80 -8.14 -11.44
C MET A 1 24.60 -8.23 -10.52
N SER A 2 24.15 -7.12 -9.94
CA SER A 2 22.92 -7.09 -9.14
C SER A 2 22.08 -5.92 -9.66
N GLY A 3 21.38 -6.20 -10.76
CA GLY A 3 20.39 -5.28 -11.27
C GLY A 3 19.15 -5.44 -10.41
N SER A 4 18.94 -4.51 -9.47
CA SER A 4 17.61 -4.31 -8.90
C SER A 4 16.68 -4.00 -10.07
N VAL A 5 15.80 -4.94 -10.41
CA VAL A 5 14.73 -4.73 -11.39
C VAL A 5 13.74 -3.76 -10.75
N GLY A 6 14.06 -2.47 -10.84
CA GLY A 6 13.13 -1.41 -10.51
C GLY A 6 12.08 -1.38 -11.61
N ALA A 7 10.91 -1.93 -11.34
CA ALA A 7 9.73 -1.55 -12.10
C ALA A 7 9.65 0.00 -12.07
N SER A 8 9.38 0.61 -13.23
CA SER A 8 9.18 2.05 -13.41
C SER A 8 8.46 2.64 -12.19
N PRO A 9 8.85 3.81 -11.64
CA PRO A 9 8.21 4.36 -10.46
C PRO A 9 6.76 4.71 -10.81
N GLY A 10 5.87 3.74 -10.63
CA GLY A 10 4.44 3.93 -10.66
C GLY A 10 4.06 4.99 -9.63
N SER A 11 2.97 5.69 -9.89
CA SER A 11 2.51 6.73 -8.97
C SER A 11 2.24 6.11 -7.60
N ILE A 12 2.76 6.72 -6.54
CA ILE A 12 2.68 6.14 -5.19
C ILE A 12 1.26 6.30 -4.64
N LEU A 13 0.66 5.18 -4.22
CA LEU A 13 -0.55 5.19 -3.40
C LEU A 13 -0.15 5.21 -1.91
N TYR A 14 -0.61 6.20 -1.17
CA TYR A 14 -0.35 6.31 0.26
C TYR A 14 -1.44 5.57 1.03
N VAL A 15 -1.05 4.97 2.15
CA VAL A 15 -1.96 4.21 3.01
C VAL A 15 -1.75 4.58 4.47
N LYS A 16 -2.85 4.73 5.21
CA LYS A 16 -2.86 4.88 6.66
C LYS A 16 -4.00 4.07 7.27
N ILE A 17 -3.92 3.74 8.55
CA ILE A 17 -5.08 3.21 9.28
C ILE A 17 -5.89 4.38 9.85
N LYS A 18 -7.21 4.37 9.59
CA LYS A 18 -8.17 5.32 10.16
C LYS A 18 -9.40 4.53 10.58
N ASP A 19 -9.78 4.62 11.84
CA ASP A 19 -10.93 3.89 12.40
C ASP A 19 -10.85 2.38 12.13
N ASN A 20 -9.66 1.78 12.33
CA ASN A 20 -9.32 0.39 12.01
C ASN A 20 -9.33 -0.01 10.52
N ASP A 21 -9.71 0.87 9.61
CA ASP A 21 -9.73 0.59 8.17
C ASP A 21 -8.52 1.13 7.44
N ALA A 22 -8.19 0.52 6.30
CA ALA A 22 -7.16 1.02 5.41
C ALA A 22 -7.70 2.22 4.63
N CYS A 23 -7.06 3.37 4.80
CA CYS A 23 -7.40 4.65 4.20
C CYS A 23 -6.36 4.96 3.13
N VAL A 24 -6.77 4.90 1.85
CA VAL A 24 -5.87 5.05 0.71
C VAL A 24 -6.07 6.39 -0.01
N PHE A 25 -4.97 7.04 -0.36
CA PHE A 25 -4.98 8.37 -0.94
C PHE A 25 -3.72 8.63 -1.78
N THR A 26 -3.74 9.64 -2.63
CA THR A 26 -2.60 10.09 -3.44
C THR A 26 -2.08 11.42 -2.89
N LYS A 27 -0.91 11.88 -3.35
CA LYS A 27 -0.43 13.25 -3.10
C LYS A 27 -0.18 13.94 -4.44
N GLY A 28 -0.95 14.99 -4.71
CA GLY A 28 -0.98 15.67 -6.00
C GLY A 28 -2.21 15.26 -6.82
N GLY A 29 -2.83 16.25 -7.44
CA GLY A 29 -3.97 16.05 -8.33
C GLY A 29 -3.49 15.83 -9.76
N TYR A 30 -4.06 14.82 -10.41
CA TYR A 30 -4.11 14.75 -11.87
C TYR A 30 -5.59 14.81 -12.25
N ASP A 31 -5.87 15.26 -13.46
CA ASP A 31 -7.23 15.45 -13.92
C ASP A 31 -7.98 14.11 -13.97
N LYS A 32 -9.30 14.17 -13.75
CA LYS A 32 -10.17 13.01 -13.65
C LYS A 32 -9.99 12.07 -14.85
N ALA A 33 -10.06 10.76 -14.57
CA ALA A 33 -10.09 9.71 -15.58
C ALA A 33 -11.13 9.95 -16.68
N TYR A 34 -10.79 9.52 -17.89
CA TYR A 34 -11.72 9.41 -19.01
C TYR A 34 -12.98 8.63 -18.58
N GLY A 35 -14.16 9.26 -18.64
CA GLY A 35 -15.43 8.64 -18.24
C GLY A 35 -15.88 8.83 -16.78
N ASN A 36 -15.16 9.62 -15.95
CA ASN A 36 -15.49 9.89 -14.55
C ASN A 36 -15.62 8.64 -13.66
N GLN A 37 -14.96 7.54 -14.02
CA GLN A 37 -14.92 6.31 -13.24
C GLN A 37 -13.59 6.19 -12.52
N THR A 38 -13.62 5.64 -11.31
CA THR A 38 -12.43 5.32 -10.52
C THR A 38 -12.56 3.89 -10.04
N LEU A 39 -11.61 3.04 -10.40
CA LEU A 39 -11.56 1.66 -9.96
C LEU A 39 -10.53 1.54 -8.84
N ILE A 40 -10.94 0.99 -7.70
CA ILE A 40 -10.00 0.52 -6.69
C ILE A 40 -10.09 -0.99 -6.64
N TYR A 41 -8.95 -1.65 -6.65
CA TYR A 41 -8.91 -3.09 -6.51
C TYR A 41 -7.69 -3.49 -5.70
N MET A 42 -7.79 -4.62 -5.02
CA MET A 42 -6.66 -5.22 -4.35
C MET A 42 -6.66 -6.72 -4.56
N GLY A 43 -5.46 -7.27 -4.50
CA GLY A 43 -5.27 -8.70 -4.57
C GLY A 43 -4.11 -9.12 -3.69
N LYS A 44 -4.29 -10.32 -3.17
CA LYS A 44 -3.24 -11.00 -2.45
C LYS A 44 -2.07 -11.29 -3.41
N VAL A 45 -0.85 -11.15 -2.92
CA VAL A 45 0.37 -11.49 -3.64
C VAL A 45 0.93 -12.79 -3.04
N ASP A 46 0.53 -13.95 -3.56
CA ASP A 46 1.09 -15.26 -3.19
C ASP A 46 2.15 -15.73 -4.18
N GLY A 47 3.43 -15.57 -3.81
CA GLY A 47 4.54 -16.18 -4.52
C GLY A 47 4.67 -15.75 -5.99
N ILE A 48 5.05 -16.70 -6.86
CA ILE A 48 5.46 -16.45 -8.25
C ILE A 48 4.26 -16.29 -9.20
N ASN A 49 3.05 -16.73 -8.84
CA ASN A 49 1.96 -16.86 -9.80
C ASN A 49 0.62 -16.31 -9.29
N ALA A 50 0.07 -15.39 -10.09
CA ALA A 50 -1.31 -14.90 -10.18
C ALA A 50 -1.82 -13.95 -9.06
N PHE A 51 -2.01 -12.69 -9.45
CA PHE A 51 -2.86 -11.75 -8.71
C PHE A 51 -4.29 -12.30 -8.61
N HIS A 52 -4.73 -12.65 -7.41
CA HIS A 52 -6.13 -12.96 -7.14
C HIS A 52 -6.80 -11.74 -6.51
N SER A 53 -7.65 -11.06 -7.28
CA SER A 53 -8.48 -9.95 -6.79
C SER A 53 -9.29 -10.42 -5.57
N SER A 54 -8.95 -9.89 -4.39
CA SER A 54 -9.69 -10.13 -3.15
C SER A 54 -10.78 -9.08 -2.91
N TYR A 55 -10.70 -7.92 -3.58
CA TYR A 55 -11.64 -6.83 -3.45
C TYR A 55 -11.55 -5.92 -4.67
N SER A 56 -12.69 -5.42 -5.14
CA SER A 56 -12.78 -4.46 -6.23
C SER A 56 -14.02 -3.59 -6.07
N LYS A 57 -13.90 -2.30 -6.36
CA LYS A 57 -15.00 -1.35 -6.29
C LYS A 57 -14.83 -0.23 -7.31
N ILE A 58 -15.92 0.05 -8.03
CA ILE A 58 -16.01 1.17 -8.97
C ILE A 58 -16.74 2.32 -8.28
N TYR A 59 -16.17 3.52 -8.40
CA TYR A 59 -16.78 4.77 -7.97
C TYR A 59 -17.06 5.65 -9.18
N LEU A 60 -18.26 6.23 -9.22
CA LEU A 60 -18.65 7.20 -10.24
C LEU A 60 -18.53 8.62 -9.67
N ASN A 61 -17.94 9.54 -10.44
CA ASN A 61 -17.78 10.95 -10.07
C ASN A 61 -17.06 11.17 -8.73
N LEU A 62 -16.19 10.25 -8.33
CA LEU A 62 -15.44 10.35 -7.09
C LEU A 62 -14.57 11.62 -7.10
N LYS A 63 -14.62 12.38 -6.00
CA LYS A 63 -13.62 13.42 -5.77
C LYS A 63 -12.28 12.73 -5.47
N MET A 64 -11.25 13.05 -6.25
CA MET A 64 -9.95 12.39 -6.13
C MET A 64 -9.43 12.43 -4.67
N PRO A 65 -8.98 11.28 -4.12
CA PRO A 65 -8.52 11.18 -2.74
C PRO A 65 -7.09 11.74 -2.63
N ILE A 66 -6.88 13.05 -2.81
CA ILE A 66 -5.56 13.69 -2.80
C ILE A 66 -5.04 14.03 -1.40
N THR A 67 -5.83 13.74 -0.37
CA THR A 67 -5.49 13.93 1.04
C THR A 67 -6.00 12.77 1.88
N GLU A 68 -5.42 12.58 3.07
CA GLU A 68 -5.88 11.59 4.05
C GLU A 68 -7.35 11.81 4.46
N GLU A 69 -7.81 13.06 4.52
CA GLU A 69 -9.17 13.41 4.92
C GLU A 69 -10.23 12.86 3.96
N ASN A 70 -9.93 12.85 2.66
CA ASN A 70 -10.82 12.40 1.60
C ASN A 70 -10.44 11.02 1.04
N CYS A 71 -9.74 10.20 1.83
CA CYS A 71 -9.27 8.89 1.38
C CYS A 71 -10.41 7.91 1.09
N ILE A 72 -10.10 6.93 0.26
CA ILE A 72 -10.98 5.77 0.06
C ILE A 72 -10.70 4.78 1.19
N ARG A 73 -11.75 4.37 1.89
CA ARG A 73 -11.66 3.35 2.94
C ARG A 73 -11.86 1.95 2.36
N ILE A 74 -10.96 1.03 2.73
CA ILE A 74 -11.10 -0.41 2.53
C ILE A 74 -11.22 -1.03 3.91
N ASN A 75 -12.29 -1.79 4.13
CA ASN A 75 -12.55 -2.39 5.43
C ASN A 75 -11.42 -3.37 5.80
N SER A 76 -10.97 -3.33 7.06
CA SER A 76 -9.89 -4.23 7.51
C SER A 76 -10.22 -5.72 7.40
N LEU A 77 -11.50 -6.10 7.43
CA LEU A 77 -11.97 -7.47 7.25
C LEU A 77 -11.71 -8.03 5.85
N GLU A 78 -11.46 -7.17 4.86
CA GLU A 78 -11.08 -7.59 3.51
C GLU A 78 -9.63 -8.10 3.45
N PHE A 79 -8.84 -7.84 4.50
CA PHE A 79 -7.45 -8.27 4.60
C PHE A 79 -7.35 -9.51 5.48
N LYS A 80 -6.74 -10.56 4.93
CA LYS A 80 -6.33 -11.75 5.68
C LYS A 80 -4.97 -11.51 6.30
N GLU A 81 -4.79 -11.95 7.55
CA GLU A 81 -3.52 -11.77 8.24
C GLU A 81 -2.36 -12.48 7.53
N ASN A 82 -1.16 -11.91 7.68
CA ASN A 82 0.11 -12.44 7.18
C ASN A 82 0.24 -12.55 5.65
N PHE A 83 -0.66 -11.93 4.89
CA PHE A 83 -0.55 -11.85 3.44
C PHE A 83 -0.21 -10.44 2.98
N PRO A 84 0.73 -10.30 2.02
CA PRO A 84 0.93 -9.04 1.33
C PRO A 84 -0.20 -8.80 0.33
N TYR A 85 -0.68 -7.56 0.30
CA TYR A 85 -1.70 -7.10 -0.62
C TYR A 85 -1.14 -6.01 -1.51
N SER A 86 -1.42 -6.12 -2.81
CA SER A 86 -1.21 -5.04 -3.77
C SER A 86 -2.53 -4.30 -3.94
N ILE A 87 -2.57 -3.02 -3.54
CA ILE A 87 -3.72 -2.14 -3.75
C ILE A 87 -3.41 -1.25 -4.95
N THR A 88 -4.33 -1.22 -5.90
CA THR A 88 -4.27 -0.35 -7.06
C THR A 88 -5.48 0.57 -7.08
N LEU A 89 -5.22 1.86 -7.28
CA LEU A 89 -6.19 2.87 -7.65
C LEU A 89 -5.97 3.21 -9.12
N GLU A 90 -6.94 2.87 -9.96
CA GLU A 90 -6.92 3.10 -11.39
C GLU A 90 -7.88 4.23 -11.75
N VAL A 91 -7.31 5.26 -12.35
CA VAL A 91 -7.98 6.47 -12.84
C VAL A 91 -7.54 6.73 -14.29
N ASP A 92 -7.01 7.92 -14.60
CA ASP A 92 -6.27 8.20 -15.84
C ASP A 92 -4.90 7.49 -15.88
N ARG A 93 -4.41 7.11 -14.71
CA ARG A 93 -3.20 6.35 -14.48
C ARG A 93 -3.35 5.42 -13.27
N GLU A 94 -2.39 4.53 -13.13
CA GLU A 94 -2.34 3.62 -11.99
C GLU A 94 -1.50 4.20 -10.84
N TYR A 95 -2.08 4.12 -9.64
CA TYR A 95 -1.37 4.28 -8.38
C TYR A 95 -1.37 2.95 -7.66
N ASN A 96 -0.19 2.49 -7.24
CA ASN A 96 -0.06 1.18 -6.60
C ASN A 96 0.69 1.29 -5.27
N GLN A 97 0.31 0.45 -4.31
CA GLN A 97 1.09 0.23 -3.11
C GLN A 97 0.92 -1.21 -2.62
N ARG A 98 2.04 -1.82 -2.25
CA ARG A 98 2.05 -3.09 -1.52
C ARG A 98 2.10 -2.84 -0.03
N ILE A 99 1.19 -3.47 0.71
CA ILE A 99 1.11 -3.37 2.17
C ILE A 99 0.91 -4.74 2.79
N CYS A 100 1.14 -4.80 4.09
CA CYS A 100 0.68 -5.88 4.94
C CYS A 100 -0.19 -5.30 6.05
N VAL A 101 -1.27 -6.00 6.37
CA VAL A 101 -2.21 -5.61 7.43
C VAL A 101 -2.22 -6.71 8.48
N LYS A 102 -2.20 -6.30 9.75
CA LYS A 102 -2.30 -7.20 10.90
C LYS A 102 -3.25 -6.61 11.93
N GLN A 103 -4.06 -7.45 12.56
CA GLN A 103 -4.78 -7.06 13.76
C GLN A 103 -3.92 -7.41 14.98
N ASN A 104 -3.73 -6.45 15.89
CA ASN A 104 -3.03 -6.74 17.14
C ASN A 104 -3.97 -7.43 18.15
N SER A 105 -3.42 -7.86 19.28
CA SER A 105 -4.19 -8.51 20.37
C SER A 105 -5.30 -7.63 20.97
N GLU A 106 -5.27 -6.32 20.74
CA GLU A 106 -6.29 -5.36 21.18
C GLU A 106 -7.38 -5.14 20.12
N GLY A 107 -7.35 -5.86 18.99
CA GLY A 107 -8.28 -5.68 17.89
C GLY A 107 -7.98 -4.45 17.01
N LYS A 108 -6.82 -3.79 17.19
CA LYS A 108 -6.41 -2.64 16.38
C LYS A 108 -5.67 -3.07 15.12
N THR A 109 -6.03 -2.47 14.00
CA THR A 109 -5.38 -2.71 12.71
C THR A 109 -4.07 -1.92 12.64
N VAL A 110 -3.00 -2.57 12.20
CA VAL A 110 -1.68 -1.94 11.95
C VAL A 110 -1.15 -2.30 10.57
N LEU A 111 -0.34 -1.41 10.00
CA LEU A 111 0.36 -1.63 8.73
C LEU A 111 1.76 -2.16 9.01
N LEU A 112 2.15 -3.23 8.33
CA LEU A 112 3.48 -3.81 8.37
C LEU A 112 4.23 -3.56 7.05
N GLU A 113 5.55 -3.58 7.11
CA GLU A 113 6.40 -3.50 5.93
C GLU A 113 6.19 -4.71 5.01
N ALA A 114 5.84 -4.47 3.74
CA ALA A 114 5.87 -5.49 2.70
C ALA A 114 7.30 -5.59 2.17
N LYS A 115 7.90 -6.76 2.31
CA LYS A 115 9.28 -7.06 1.90
C LYS A 115 9.28 -7.93 0.65
N ALA A 116 10.40 -7.93 -0.07
CA ALA A 116 10.62 -8.82 -1.19
C ALA A 116 12.04 -9.38 -1.16
N ASP A 117 12.18 -10.67 -1.40
CA ASP A 117 13.46 -11.32 -1.68
C ASP A 117 13.32 -12.43 -2.74
N LEU A 118 14.44 -12.93 -3.23
CA LEU A 118 14.49 -13.89 -4.34
C LEU A 118 13.92 -15.27 -4.00
N GLU A 119 13.89 -15.65 -2.71
CA GLU A 119 13.48 -16.98 -2.28
C GLU A 119 11.99 -17.02 -1.90
N LYS A 120 11.54 -15.98 -1.19
CA LYS A 120 10.19 -15.91 -0.61
C LYS A 120 9.21 -15.11 -1.48
N GLY A 121 9.71 -14.44 -2.52
CA GLY A 121 8.92 -13.48 -3.27
C GLY A 121 8.52 -12.30 -2.37
N THR A 122 7.28 -11.83 -2.47
CA THR A 122 6.76 -10.76 -1.59
C THR A 122 6.17 -11.38 -0.32
N TYR A 123 6.48 -10.81 0.84
CA TYR A 123 6.01 -11.30 2.14
C TYR A 123 5.85 -10.16 3.17
N CYS A 124 5.18 -10.46 4.28
CA CYS A 124 5.01 -9.50 5.38
C CYS A 124 6.20 -9.54 6.35
N GLY A 125 6.80 -8.37 6.59
CA GLY A 125 7.72 -8.16 7.69
C GLY A 125 7.00 -8.09 9.03
N THR A 126 7.78 -7.98 10.11
CA THR A 126 7.27 -7.87 11.49
C THR A 126 7.15 -6.44 11.99
N ASN A 127 7.82 -5.49 11.31
CA ASN A 127 7.88 -4.09 11.72
C ASN A 127 6.68 -3.32 11.20
N GLN A 128 6.11 -2.46 12.05
CA GLN A 128 5.11 -1.48 11.61
C GLN A 128 5.75 -0.50 10.61
N TYR A 129 4.99 -0.11 9.60
CA TYR A 129 5.48 0.76 8.54
C TYR A 129 4.48 1.88 8.22
N ASN A 130 5.01 3.09 8.06
CA ASN A 130 4.20 4.26 7.74
C ASN A 130 4.17 4.53 6.24
N TYR A 131 3.11 4.09 5.57
CA TYR A 131 2.87 4.35 4.14
C TYR A 131 2.19 5.70 3.86
N SER A 132 1.99 6.56 4.87
CA SER A 132 1.34 7.87 4.70
C SER A 132 2.32 9.01 4.39
N SER A 133 3.63 8.74 4.42
CA SER A 133 4.70 9.72 4.17
C SER A 133 5.74 9.16 3.20
N ASN A 134 6.38 10.03 2.40
CA ASN A 134 7.50 9.64 1.54
C ASN A 134 8.67 9.23 2.44
N SER A 135 8.82 7.92 2.63
CA SER A 135 9.63 7.34 3.69
C SER A 135 11.14 7.32 3.42
N LEU A 136 11.67 8.31 2.68
CA LEU A 136 13.12 8.54 2.61
C LEU A 136 13.70 8.78 4.01
N LEU A 137 12.96 9.46 4.89
CA LEU A 137 13.35 9.69 6.29
C LEU A 137 13.22 8.45 7.19
N ALA A 138 12.33 7.50 6.89
CA ALA A 138 12.20 6.27 7.69
C ALA A 138 13.34 5.29 7.40
N LYS A 139 13.80 5.21 6.15
CA LYS A 139 15.00 4.45 5.77
C LYS A 139 16.28 5.07 6.35
N LEU A 140 16.38 6.40 6.44
CA LEU A 140 17.53 7.07 7.05
C LEU A 140 17.64 6.83 8.57
N LYS A 141 16.51 6.76 9.29
CA LYS A 141 16.52 6.50 10.74
C LYS A 141 17.12 5.15 11.10
N ILE A 142 16.91 4.11 10.30
CA ILE A 142 17.52 2.78 10.54
C ILE A 142 19.05 2.83 10.36
N PHE A 143 19.55 3.59 9.39
CA PHE A 143 20.99 3.76 9.16
C PHE A 143 21.70 4.53 10.28
N ILE A 144 21.07 5.58 10.82
CA ILE A 144 21.69 6.41 11.89
C ILE A 144 21.73 5.66 13.22
N ILE A 145 20.72 4.87 13.55
CA ILE A 145 20.68 4.09 14.81
C ILE A 145 21.71 2.95 14.79
N GLY A 146 21.99 2.35 13.63
CA GLY A 146 23.02 1.31 13.49
C GLY A 146 24.46 1.79 13.62
N TRP A 147 24.73 3.08 13.37
CA TRP A 147 26.07 3.67 13.47
C TRP A 147 26.42 4.19 14.88
N LEU A 148 25.42 4.37 15.74
CA LEU A 148 25.61 4.81 17.13
C LEU A 148 25.72 3.63 18.12
N ALA A 149 25.68 2.38 17.63
CA ALA A 149 25.73 1.16 18.43
C ALA A 149 27.06 0.38 18.28
N TYR A 150 28.12 1.04 17.81
CA TYR A 150 29.49 0.53 17.78
C TYR A 150 30.46 1.52 18.43
#